data_AF-A0A1C7ICH6-F1
#
_entry.id   AF-A0A1C7ICH6-F1
#
_cell.length_a   1.000
_cell.length_b   1.000
_cell.length_c   1.000
_cell.angle_alpha   90.00
_cell.angle_beta   90.00
_cell.angle_gamma   90.00
#
_symmetry.space_group_name_H-M   'P 1'
#
loop_
_entity.id
_entity.type
_entity.pdbx_description
1 polymer ?
#
loop_
_entity_poly.entity_id
_entity_poly.type
_entity_poly.pdbx_seq_one_letter_code
_entity_poly.pdbx_strand_id
1 'polypeptide(L)'
;MGDQMHPCGKLDLTVYKRIGNIFEQIERMEPWLYDTKKVREIAVLIPTRAGTEDPSLGGMSEEGVYRVLSELHLPFDFVNKENSLEDSRLLILPDHAELDGKYAEIIAAFVKGGGKLLVSGTCSFLFHLTFNHPSGSEIDKIHE
;
A
#
# COMPACT_ATOMS: atom_id res chain seq x y z
N MET A 1 -16.61 -20.03 2.03
CA MET A 1 -17.98 -20.48 1.70
C MET A 1 -17.93 -21.13 0.33
N GLY A 2 -17.96 -22.46 0.23
CA GLY A 2 -17.87 -23.17 -1.05
C GLY A 2 -17.30 -24.58 -0.96
N ASP A 3 -16.46 -24.85 0.04
CA ASP A 3 -15.74 -26.13 0.12
C ASP A 3 -16.36 -27.13 1.12
N GLN A 4 -17.19 -26.64 2.04
CA GLN A 4 -17.84 -27.50 3.05
C GLN A 4 -19.26 -27.83 2.58
N MET A 5 -19.45 -29.03 2.05
CA MET A 5 -20.77 -29.59 1.74
C MET A 5 -21.51 -29.85 3.07
N HIS A 6 -22.83 -29.60 3.09
CA HIS A 6 -23.64 -29.95 4.26
C HIS A 6 -23.44 -31.44 4.59
N PRO A 7 -23.29 -31.85 5.87
CA PRO A 7 -22.93 -33.23 6.24
C PRO A 7 -23.84 -34.33 5.67
N CYS A 8 -25.06 -33.98 5.22
CA CYS A 8 -26.00 -34.90 4.59
C CYS A 8 -25.95 -34.92 3.04
N GLY A 9 -24.98 -34.25 2.43
CA GLY A 9 -24.77 -34.22 0.97
C GLY A 9 -25.80 -33.43 0.17
N LYS A 10 -26.75 -32.76 0.83
CA LYS A 10 -27.78 -31.93 0.17
C LYS A 10 -27.35 -30.48 0.10
N LEU A 11 -27.63 -29.84 -1.03
CA LEU A 11 -27.43 -28.41 -1.20
C LEU A 11 -28.43 -27.66 -0.32
N ASP A 12 -27.93 -26.75 0.53
CA ASP A 12 -28.78 -25.82 1.24
C ASP A 12 -29.26 -24.74 0.26
N LEU A 13 -30.51 -24.87 -0.18
CA LEU A 13 -31.14 -23.96 -1.15
C LEU A 13 -31.15 -22.51 -0.67
N THR A 14 -31.15 -22.26 0.64
CA THR A 14 -31.14 -20.91 1.20
C THR A 14 -29.76 -20.27 1.03
N VAL A 15 -28.70 -21.03 1.28
CA VAL A 15 -27.31 -20.60 1.04
C VAL A 15 -27.08 -20.36 -0.44
N TYR A 16 -27.53 -21.26 -1.31
CA TYR A 16 -27.37 -21.11 -2.77
C TYR A 16 -28.14 -19.92 -3.34
N LYS A 17 -29.35 -19.64 -2.85
CA LYS A 17 -30.08 -18.41 -3.22
C LYS A 17 -29.32 -17.15 -2.83
N ARG A 18 -28.71 -17.12 -1.64
CA ARG A 18 -27.91 -15.97 -1.18
C ARG A 18 -26.66 -15.77 -2.02
N ILE A 19 -25.99 -16.87 -2.40
CA ILE A 19 -24.85 -16.86 -3.32
C ILE A 19 -25.30 -16.32 -4.69
N GLY A 20 -26.39 -16.85 -5.25
CA GLY A 20 -26.93 -16.41 -6.53
C GLY A 20 -27.19 -14.91 -6.59
N ASN A 21 -27.82 -14.33 -5.55
CA ASN A 21 -28.08 -12.88 -5.49
C ASN A 21 -26.80 -12.03 -5.50
N ILE A 22 -25.70 -12.51 -4.89
CA ILE A 22 -24.41 -11.81 -4.89
C ILE A 22 -23.78 -11.88 -6.28
N PHE A 23 -23.78 -13.06 -6.90
CA PHE A 23 -23.21 -13.24 -8.25
C PHE A 23 -24.00 -12.48 -9.31
N GLU A 24 -25.32 -12.35 -9.18
CA GLU A 24 -26.15 -11.55 -10.09
C GLU A 24 -25.77 -10.06 -10.08
N GLN A 25 -25.33 -9.54 -8.92
CA GLN A 25 -24.79 -8.18 -8.83
C GLN A 25 -23.43 -8.06 -9.53
N ILE A 26 -22.56 -9.06 -9.39
CA ILE A 26 -21.24 -9.10 -10.03
C ILE A 26 -21.38 -9.20 -11.55
N GLU A 27 -22.26 -10.07 -12.05
CA GLU A 27 -22.52 -10.26 -13.48
C GLU A 27 -23.03 -8.98 -14.15
N ARG A 28 -23.88 -8.22 -13.46
CA ARG A 28 -24.26 -6.88 -13.93
C ARG A 28 -23.07 -5.95 -14.04
N MET A 29 -22.13 -6.01 -13.09
CA MET A 29 -20.98 -5.10 -13.04
C MET A 29 -19.83 -5.51 -13.98
N GLU A 30 -19.84 -6.74 -14.48
CA GLU A 30 -18.77 -7.34 -15.29
C GLU A 30 -18.25 -6.45 -16.44
N PRO A 31 -19.11 -5.75 -17.22
CA PRO A 31 -18.65 -4.90 -18.31
C PRO A 31 -17.74 -3.73 -17.89
N TRP A 32 -17.82 -3.31 -16.62
CA TRP A 32 -17.00 -2.22 -16.07
C TRP A 32 -15.80 -2.72 -15.27
N LEU A 33 -15.63 -4.04 -15.12
CA LEU A 33 -14.53 -4.65 -14.36
C LEU A 33 -13.38 -5.11 -15.26
N TYR A 34 -13.57 -5.14 -16.58
CA TYR A 34 -12.53 -5.48 -17.55
C TYR A 34 -11.67 -4.26 -17.92
N ASP A 35 -10.35 -4.48 -18.07
CA ASP A 35 -9.35 -3.49 -18.49
C ASP A 35 -9.32 -2.20 -17.64
N THR A 36 -9.72 -2.29 -16.38
CA THR A 36 -9.68 -1.15 -15.47
C THR A 36 -8.27 -0.88 -14.98
N LYS A 37 -7.82 0.38 -15.03
CA LYS A 37 -6.59 0.81 -14.38
C LYS A 37 -6.89 1.24 -12.94
N LYS A 38 -6.10 0.75 -11.99
CA LYS A 38 -6.10 1.28 -10.62
C LYS A 38 -5.72 2.76 -10.67
N VAL A 39 -6.64 3.63 -10.25
CA VAL A 39 -6.31 5.02 -9.95
C VAL A 39 -5.76 5.03 -8.53
N ARG A 40 -4.46 5.32 -8.39
CA ARG A 40 -3.83 5.54 -7.08
C ARG A 40 -3.20 6.92 -7.07
N GLU A 41 -3.40 7.66 -6.00
CA GLU A 41 -2.73 8.95 -5.80
C GLU A 41 -1.61 8.86 -4.76
N ILE A 42 -1.68 7.85 -3.89
CA ILE A 42 -0.75 7.65 -2.78
C ILE A 42 -0.12 6.26 -2.90
N ALA A 43 1.21 6.21 -2.90
CA ALA A 43 1.97 4.98 -2.76
C ALA A 43 2.43 4.84 -1.30
N VAL A 44 2.27 3.65 -0.73
CA VAL A 44 2.77 3.33 0.62
C VAL A 44 3.81 2.23 0.49
N LEU A 45 5.05 2.51 0.87
CA LEU A 45 6.11 1.50 0.80
C LEU A 45 5.87 0.40 1.84
N ILE A 46 5.83 -0.85 1.40
CA ILE A 46 5.81 -2.00 2.31
C ILE A 46 7.24 -2.20 2.84
N PRO A 47 7.46 -2.15 4.17
CA PRO A 47 8.78 -2.43 4.72
C PRO A 47 9.15 -3.91 4.51
N THR A 48 10.43 -4.21 4.27
CA THR A 48 10.94 -5.57 4.03
C THR A 48 10.58 -6.55 5.17
N ARG A 49 10.34 -6.03 6.38
CA ARG A 49 9.96 -6.81 7.57
C ARG A 49 8.45 -7.06 7.71
N ALA A 50 7.63 -6.60 6.77
CA ALA A 50 6.21 -6.95 6.75
C ALA A 50 6.07 -8.47 6.61
N GLY A 51 5.77 -9.16 7.72
CA GLY A 51 5.70 -10.62 7.80
C GLY A 51 6.84 -11.30 8.56
N THR A 52 7.69 -10.58 9.30
CA THR A 52 8.56 -11.23 10.30
C THR A 52 7.72 -11.90 11.39
N GLU A 53 8.23 -13.03 11.90
CA GLU A 53 7.61 -13.93 12.89
C GLU A 53 7.11 -13.29 14.20
N ASP A 54 7.50 -12.04 14.48
CA ASP A 54 6.97 -11.24 15.57
C ASP A 54 5.92 -10.22 15.05
N PRO A 55 4.61 -10.50 15.22
CA PRO A 55 3.53 -9.60 14.79
C PRO A 55 3.48 -8.28 15.57
N SER A 56 4.31 -8.10 16.61
CA SER A 56 4.47 -6.81 17.29
C SER A 56 5.46 -5.87 16.59
N LEU A 57 6.27 -6.38 15.66
CA LEU A 57 7.35 -5.64 14.98
C LEU A 57 7.05 -5.29 13.50
N GLY A 58 6.01 -5.87 12.90
CA GLY A 58 5.58 -5.56 11.53
C GLY A 58 4.06 -5.71 11.38
N GLY A 59 3.39 -4.72 10.78
CA GLY A 59 1.94 -4.73 10.53
C GLY A 59 1.18 -3.56 11.16
N MET A 60 1.64 -3.02 12.30
CA MET A 60 0.94 -1.95 13.02
C MET A 60 1.00 -0.60 12.28
N SER A 61 2.14 -0.28 11.65
CA SER A 61 2.31 0.99 10.93
C SER A 61 1.51 0.98 9.63
N GLU A 62 1.53 -0.15 8.91
CA GLU A 62 0.79 -0.38 7.68
C GLU A 62 -0.72 -0.39 7.94
N GLU A 63 -1.18 -1.01 9.02
CA GLU A 63 -2.59 -0.97 9.41
C GLU A 63 -3.03 0.46 9.78
N GLY A 64 -2.18 1.22 10.47
CA GLY A 64 -2.43 2.62 10.78
C GLY A 64 -2.60 3.46 9.51
N VAL A 65 -1.68 3.34 8.55
CA VAL A 65 -1.77 4.03 7.26
C VAL A 65 -3.02 3.56 6.50
N TYR A 66 -3.28 2.26 6.45
CA TYR A 66 -4.47 1.71 5.81
C TYR A 66 -5.75 2.30 6.38
N ARG A 67 -5.91 2.35 7.71
CA ARG A 67 -7.09 2.93 8.37
C ARG A 67 -7.26 4.39 8.04
N VAL A 68 -6.21 5.20 8.22
CA VAL A 68 -6.26 6.65 7.96
C VAL A 68 -6.64 6.92 6.51
N LEU A 69 -5.98 6.26 5.55
CA LEU A 69 -6.24 6.51 4.14
C LEU A 69 -7.61 5.99 3.70
N SER A 70 -8.05 4.86 4.25
CA SER A 70 -9.38 4.29 3.97
C SER A 70 -10.50 5.15 4.54
N GLU A 71 -10.36 5.64 5.77
CA GLU A 71 -11.34 6.53 6.41
C GLU A 71 -11.43 7.88 5.70
N LEU A 72 -10.34 8.37 5.14
CA LEU A 72 -10.31 9.59 4.33
C LEU A 72 -10.74 9.38 2.87
N HIS A 73 -11.07 8.14 2.48
CA HIS A 73 -11.40 7.77 1.10
C HIS A 73 -10.36 8.20 0.06
N LEU A 74 -9.08 8.22 0.45
CA LEU A 74 -7.99 8.57 -0.45
C LEU A 74 -7.61 7.31 -1.24
N PRO A 75 -7.45 7.38 -2.57
CA PRO A 75 -7.02 6.23 -3.36
C PRO A 75 -5.53 5.97 -3.16
N PHE A 76 -5.19 4.82 -2.59
CA PHE A 76 -3.81 4.42 -2.32
C PHE A 76 -3.52 2.99 -2.76
N ASP A 77 -2.23 2.67 -2.89
CA ASP A 77 -1.75 1.31 -3.14
C ASP A 77 -0.49 1.05 -2.33
N PHE A 78 -0.35 -0.18 -1.84
CA PHE A 78 0.88 -0.63 -1.21
C PHE A 78 1.86 -1.09 -2.28
N VAL A 79 3.11 -0.62 -2.19
CA VAL A 79 4.14 -0.84 -3.20
C VAL A 79 5.42 -1.38 -2.59
N ASN A 80 6.13 -2.18 -3.38
CA ASN A 80 7.52 -2.57 -3.14
C ASN A 80 8.46 -1.68 -3.94
N LYS A 81 9.77 -1.87 -3.73
CA LYS A 81 10.82 -1.06 -4.36
C LYS A 81 10.89 -1.20 -5.87
N GLU A 82 10.34 -2.27 -6.42
CA GLU A 82 10.33 -2.56 -7.86
C GLU A 82 9.15 -1.92 -8.59
N ASN A 83 8.16 -1.39 -7.87
CA ASN A 83 6.99 -0.77 -8.48
C ASN A 83 7.30 0.68 -8.90
N SER A 84 6.77 1.10 -10.06
CA SER A 84 6.89 2.50 -10.51
C SER A 84 6.16 3.44 -9.55
N LEU A 85 6.63 4.68 -9.43
CA LEU A 85 6.01 5.76 -8.66
C LEU A 85 5.39 6.84 -9.57
N GLU A 86 5.38 6.66 -10.89
CA GLU A 86 5.00 7.69 -11.87
C GLU A 86 3.59 8.25 -11.69
N ASP A 87 2.63 7.39 -11.35
CA ASP A 87 1.22 7.79 -11.16
C ASP A 87 0.92 8.32 -9.75
N SER A 88 1.90 8.24 -8.84
CA SER A 88 1.73 8.63 -7.44
C SER A 88 2.06 10.11 -7.24
N ARG A 89 1.25 10.80 -6.44
CA ARG A 89 1.54 12.20 -6.03
C ARG A 89 2.22 12.26 -4.67
N LEU A 90 2.02 11.23 -3.85
CA LEU A 90 2.56 11.10 -2.51
C LEU A 90 3.16 9.70 -2.34
N LEU A 91 4.37 9.64 -1.80
CA LEU A 91 4.98 8.42 -1.27
C LEU A 91 4.99 8.50 0.25
N ILE A 92 4.44 7.50 0.91
CA ILE A 92 4.48 7.33 2.36
C ILE A 92 5.52 6.25 2.68
N LEU A 93 6.49 6.61 3.52
CA LEU A 93 7.46 5.70 4.11
C LEU A 93 7.05 5.44 5.58
N PRO A 94 6.36 4.33 5.85
CA PRO A 94 6.00 3.95 7.21
C PRO A 94 7.25 3.58 8.03
N ASP A 95 7.06 3.39 9.33
CA ASP A 95 8.13 3.00 10.24
C ASP A 95 8.82 1.71 9.77
N HIS A 96 10.13 1.60 10.04
CA HIS A 96 10.96 0.47 9.61
C HIS A 96 11.11 0.28 8.08
N ALA A 97 10.73 1.26 7.26
CA ALA A 97 11.07 1.26 5.84
C ALA A 97 12.60 1.26 5.64
N GLU A 98 13.10 0.22 4.98
CA GLU A 98 14.52 0.04 4.66
C GLU A 98 14.84 0.64 3.29
N LEU A 99 15.67 1.68 3.26
CA LEU A 99 16.12 2.31 2.03
C LEU A 99 17.51 1.79 1.67
N ASP A 100 17.68 1.33 0.44
CA ASP A 100 18.99 1.11 -0.15
C ASP A 100 19.35 2.30 -1.06
N GLY A 101 20.63 2.42 -1.43
CA GLY A 101 21.11 3.56 -2.22
C GLY A 101 20.41 3.70 -3.58
N LYS A 102 20.02 2.59 -4.21
CA LYS A 102 19.31 2.62 -5.50
C LYS A 102 17.90 3.19 -5.34
N TYR A 103 17.19 2.75 -4.31
CA TYR A 103 15.84 3.24 -4.06
C TYR A 103 15.84 4.69 -3.57
N ALA A 104 16.89 5.13 -2.86
CA ALA A 104 17.08 6.52 -2.51
C ALA A 104 17.17 7.44 -3.75
N GLU A 105 17.89 7.01 -4.81
CA GLU A 105 17.94 7.76 -6.07
C GLU A 105 16.57 7.86 -6.75
N ILE A 106 15.78 6.78 -6.72
CA ILE A 106 14.41 6.76 -7.25
C ILE A 106 13.52 7.74 -6.49
N ILE A 107 13.58 7.76 -5.16
CA ILE A 107 12.84 8.70 -4.31
C ILE A 107 13.29 10.14 -4.60
N ALA A 108 14.59 10.38 -4.74
CA ALA A 108 15.11 11.70 -5.07
C ALA A 108 14.59 12.21 -6.42
N ALA A 109 14.57 11.34 -7.44
CA ALA A 109 14.00 11.65 -8.75
C ALA A 109 12.49 11.94 -8.66
N PHE A 110 11.75 11.14 -7.88
CA PHE A 110 10.33 11.33 -7.63
C PHE A 110 10.03 12.69 -6.98
N VAL A 111 10.76 13.06 -5.92
CA VAL A 111 10.60 14.35 -5.25
C VAL A 111 10.98 15.51 -6.18
N LYS A 112 12.08 15.38 -6.93
CA LYS A 112 12.48 16.38 -7.94
C LYS A 112 11.44 16.53 -9.06
N GLY A 113 10.70 15.48 -9.37
CA GLY A 113 9.56 15.48 -10.29
C GLY A 113 8.29 16.14 -9.73
N GLY A 114 8.30 16.64 -8.49
CA GLY A 114 7.16 17.27 -7.83
C GLY A 114 6.32 16.32 -6.96
N GLY A 115 6.76 15.07 -6.81
CA GLY A 115 6.17 14.13 -5.86
C GLY A 115 6.42 14.55 -4.41
N LYS A 116 5.47 14.25 -3.52
CA LYS A 116 5.59 14.54 -2.08
C LYS A 116 6.04 13.30 -1.33
N LEU A 117 6.83 13.49 -0.28
CA LEU A 117 7.29 12.41 0.59
C LEU A 117 6.78 12.65 2.01
N LEU A 118 6.14 11.64 2.60
CA LEU A 118 5.77 11.61 4.02
C LEU A 118 6.54 10.47 4.68
N VAL A 119 7.27 10.78 5.75
CA VAL A 119 8.12 9.81 6.45
C VAL A 119 7.72 9.75 7.91
N SER A 120 7.52 8.55 8.44
CA SER A 120 7.15 8.34 9.84
C SER A 120 8.31 7.83 10.70
N GLY A 121 8.29 8.25 11.97
CA GLY A 121 9.05 7.69 13.10
C GLY A 121 10.50 7.31 12.79
N THR A 122 10.80 6.01 12.89
CA THR A 122 12.14 5.45 12.74
C THR A 122 12.71 5.54 11.32
N CYS A 123 11.87 5.67 10.30
CA CYS A 123 12.34 5.80 8.92
C CYS A 123 13.07 7.14 8.70
N SER A 124 12.65 8.21 9.40
CA SER A 124 13.31 9.52 9.31
C SER A 124 14.78 9.47 9.73
N PHE A 125 15.12 8.69 10.75
CA PHE A 125 16.50 8.52 11.22
C PHE A 125 17.37 7.80 10.17
N LEU A 126 16.82 6.77 9.52
CA LEU A 126 17.51 6.03 8.47
C LEU A 126 17.65 6.86 7.19
N PHE A 127 16.61 7.64 6.84
CA PHE A 127 16.64 8.62 5.76
C PHE A 127 17.73 9.67 5.97
N HIS A 128 17.86 10.21 7.19
CA HIS A 128 18.92 11.16 7.52
C HIS A 128 20.32 10.56 7.30
N LEU A 129 20.55 9.30 7.68
CA LEU A 129 21.84 8.65 7.47
C LEU A 129 22.14 8.37 5.99
N THR A 130 21.13 8.00 5.20
CA THR A 130 21.29 7.70 3.77
C THR A 130 21.46 8.97 2.92
N PHE A 131 20.77 10.06 3.26
CA PHE A 131 20.77 11.30 2.47
C PHE A 131 21.76 12.38 2.97
N ASN A 132 22.21 12.35 4.23
CA ASN A 132 23.27 13.27 4.73
C ASN A 132 24.68 12.67 4.71
N HIS A 133 24.92 11.55 4.03
CA HIS A 133 26.30 11.20 3.70
C HIS A 133 26.85 12.28 2.73
N PRO A 134 28.03 12.87 2.98
CA PRO A 134 28.40 14.17 2.43
C PRO A 134 28.85 14.03 0.97
N SER A 135 27.89 13.91 0.07
CA SER A 135 28.07 14.16 -1.36
C SER A 135 26.74 14.58 -2.00
N GLY A 136 26.28 15.79 -1.69
CA GLY A 136 25.45 16.59 -2.60
C GLY A 136 24.03 16.93 -2.18
N SER A 137 23.88 18.20 -1.79
CA SER A 137 22.70 19.10 -1.88
C SER A 137 21.45 18.83 -1.03
N GLU A 138 21.35 19.66 0.00
CA GLU A 138 20.16 20.20 0.68
C GLU A 138 18.83 20.01 -0.07
N ILE A 139 17.91 19.28 0.56
CA ILE A 139 16.48 19.38 0.27
C ILE A 139 15.80 19.85 1.55
N ASP A 140 15.17 21.01 1.44
CA ASP A 140 14.57 21.79 2.50
C ASP A 140 13.59 20.99 3.38
N LYS A 141 13.68 21.31 4.67
CA LYS A 141 12.78 20.93 5.75
C LYS A 141 11.32 21.24 5.36
N ILE A 142 10.47 20.21 5.31
CA ILE A 142 9.03 20.40 5.43
C ILE A 142 8.64 19.89 6.83
N HIS A 143 8.40 20.87 7.70
CA HIS A 143 7.90 20.72 9.06
C HIS A 143 6.37 20.56 9.06
N GLU A 144 5.93 19.71 10.00
CA GLU A 144 4.63 19.65 10.71
C GLU A 144 3.41 19.08 9.99
#